data_AF-A0A3M2TFR8-F1
#
_entry.id   AF-A0A3M2TFR8-F1
#
_cell.length_a   1.000
_cell.length_b   1.000
_cell.length_c   1.000
_cell.angle_alpha   90.00
_cell.angle_beta   90.00
_cell.angle_gamma   90.00
#
_symmetry.space_group_name_H-M   'P 1'
#
loop_
_entity.id
_entity.type
_entity.pdbx_description
1 polymer ?
#
loop_
_entity_poly.entity_id
_entity_poly.type
_entity_poly.pdbx_seq_one_letter_code
_entity_poly.pdbx_strand_id
1 'polypeptide(L)'
;MGARLLRSAIPQPSTEHSKLSARYDAVEDLSTKEEMFVSVRQALKGFVDADKVLSSLILVPTKRTFQYVEQSVNNVIMLKTYVSSIKSVYRALATAQSDLLLTIREVRLLMPRGLN
;
A
#
# COMPACT_ATOMS: atom_id res chain seq x y z
N MET A 1 -7.55 4.68 1.84
CA MET A 1 -7.32 3.21 1.99
C MET A 1 -7.08 2.76 3.44
N GLY A 2 -5.95 3.07 4.08
CA GLY A 2 -5.59 2.50 5.40
C GLY A 2 -6.60 2.75 6.54
N ALA A 3 -7.09 3.99 6.67
CA ALA A 3 -8.12 4.31 7.67
C ALA A 3 -9.45 3.57 7.43
N ARG A 4 -9.80 3.29 6.16
CA ARG A 4 -10.99 2.50 5.79
C ARG A 4 -10.81 1.05 6.23
N LEU A 5 -9.63 0.47 5.96
CA LEU A 5 -9.29 -0.89 6.37
C LEU A 5 -9.31 -1.04 7.89
N LEU A 6 -8.75 -0.08 8.64
CA LEU A 6 -8.73 -0.11 10.10
C LEU A 6 -10.15 -0.10 10.68
N ARG A 7 -11.02 0.80 10.20
CA ARG A 7 -12.43 0.86 10.63
C ARG A 7 -13.19 -0.43 10.36
N SER A 8 -12.90 -1.14 9.26
CA SER A 8 -13.51 -2.43 8.98
C SER A 8 -12.93 -3.59 9.80
N ALA A 9 -11.67 -3.48 10.24
CA ALA A 9 -10.99 -4.54 10.98
C ALA A 9 -11.36 -4.56 12.47
N ILE A 10 -11.63 -3.40 13.07
CA ILE A 10 -12.02 -3.28 14.49
C ILE A 10 -13.27 -4.11 14.85
N PRO A 11 -14.39 -4.04 14.10
CA PRO A 11 -15.58 -4.83 14.42
C PRO A 11 -15.46 -6.32 14.03
N GLN A 12 -14.38 -6.72 13.35
CA GLN A 12 -14.18 -8.08 12.82
C GLN A 12 -12.81 -8.62 13.23
N PRO A 13 -12.59 -8.88 14.54
CA PRO A 13 -11.34 -9.40 15.03
C PRO A 13 -11.04 -10.77 14.42
N SER A 14 -9.77 -11.00 14.08
CA SER A 14 -9.30 -12.30 13.58
C SER A 14 -9.06 -13.25 14.76
N THR A 15 -9.46 -14.51 14.61
CA THR A 15 -9.14 -15.60 15.57
C THR A 15 -7.91 -16.41 15.13
N GLU A 16 -7.46 -16.23 13.89
CA GLU A 16 -6.27 -16.89 13.35
C GLU A 16 -4.99 -16.46 14.08
N HIS A 17 -4.40 -17.37 14.84
CA HIS A 17 -3.23 -17.11 15.68
C HIS A 17 -2.03 -16.58 14.88
N SER A 18 -1.68 -17.26 13.78
CA SER A 18 -0.56 -16.87 12.91
C SER A 18 -0.67 -15.43 12.40
N LYS A 19 -1.88 -15.02 12.00
CA LYS A 19 -2.16 -13.68 11.51
C LYS A 19 -2.08 -12.63 12.62
N LEU A 20 -2.47 -12.98 13.85
CA LEU A 20 -2.35 -12.11 15.01
C LEU A 20 -0.88 -11.93 15.40
N SER A 21 -0.11 -13.01 15.56
CA SER A 21 1.32 -12.97 15.88
C SER A 21 2.09 -12.10 14.89
N ALA A 22 1.94 -12.33 13.59
CA ALA A 22 2.62 -11.53 12.56
C ALA A 22 2.27 -10.04 12.61
N ARG A 23 1.04 -9.69 13.06
CA ARG A 23 0.64 -8.28 13.26
C ARG A 23 1.27 -7.69 14.52
N TYR A 24 1.35 -8.45 15.61
CA TYR A 24 2.00 -8.02 16.84
C TYR A 24 3.49 -7.78 16.59
N ASP A 25 4.17 -8.72 15.94
CA ASP A 25 5.60 -8.60 15.60
C ASP A 25 5.86 -7.35 14.74
N ALA A 26 4.99 -7.08 13.75
CA ALA A 26 5.11 -5.89 12.92
C ALA A 26 4.89 -4.58 13.68
N VAL A 27 3.98 -4.58 14.67
CA VAL A 27 3.73 -3.41 15.52
C VAL A 27 4.90 -3.19 16.47
N GLU A 28 5.45 -4.25 17.06
CA GLU A 28 6.65 -4.20 17.90
C GLU A 28 7.86 -3.68 17.11
N ASP A 29 8.06 -4.18 15.89
CA ASP A 29 9.14 -3.75 15.00
C ASP A 29 9.05 -2.25 14.67
N LEU A 30 7.82 -1.75 14.42
CA LEU A 30 7.58 -0.32 14.18
C LEU A 30 7.69 0.53 15.46
N SER A 31 7.27 0.03 16.61
CA SER A 31 7.28 0.81 17.87
C SER A 31 8.66 0.88 18.52
N THR A 32 9.52 -0.10 18.27
CA THR A 32 10.89 -0.14 18.81
C THR A 32 11.90 0.62 17.95
N LYS A 33 11.57 0.87 16.67
CA LYS A 33 12.44 1.56 15.69
C LYS A 33 11.83 2.87 15.23
N GLU A 34 11.94 3.90 16.07
CA GLU A 34 11.33 5.22 15.83
C GLU A 34 11.72 5.83 14.47
N GLU A 35 12.99 5.73 14.06
CA GLU A 35 13.44 6.25 12.76
C GLU A 35 12.74 5.57 11.57
N MET A 36 12.53 4.25 11.67
CA MET A 36 11.78 3.49 10.67
C MET A 36 10.32 3.93 10.65
N PHE A 37 9.69 4.06 11.82
CA PHE A 37 8.30 4.51 11.93
C PHE A 37 8.09 5.89 11.30
N VAL A 38 8.93 6.87 11.64
CA VAL A 38 8.87 8.23 11.06
C VAL A 38 9.09 8.19 9.56
N SER A 39 10.07 7.42 9.08
CA SER A 39 10.37 7.27 7.65
C SER A 39 9.20 6.65 6.89
N VAL A 40 8.58 5.59 7.43
CA VAL A 40 7.40 4.94 6.84
C VAL A 40 6.22 5.91 6.80
N ARG A 41 5.96 6.63 7.90
CA ARG A 41 4.88 7.62 7.96
C ARG A 41 5.07 8.73 6.93
N GLN A 42 6.31 9.19 6.72
CA GLN A 42 6.61 10.20 5.70
C GLN A 42 6.47 9.64 4.28
N ALA A 43 6.94 8.41 4.03
CA ALA A 43 6.81 7.74 2.74
C ALA A 43 5.33 7.52 2.34
N LEU A 44 4.47 7.21 3.32
CA LEU A 44 3.05 6.95 3.09
C LEU A 44 2.21 8.23 2.84
N LYS A 45 2.71 9.44 3.14
CA LYS A 45 1.97 10.69 2.83
C LYS A 45 1.73 10.87 1.32
N GLY A 46 2.64 10.37 0.49
CA GLY A 46 2.52 10.42 -0.97
C GLY A 46 1.61 9.36 -1.58
N PHE A 47 1.10 8.41 -0.78
CA PHE A 47 0.23 7.35 -1.26
C PHE A 47 -1.19 7.88 -1.49
N VAL A 48 -1.55 8.02 -2.76
CA VAL A 48 -2.94 8.29 -3.17
C VAL A 48 -3.84 7.08 -2.92
N ASP A 49 -5.16 7.28 -2.87
CA ASP A 49 -6.13 6.18 -2.73
C ASP A 49 -6.22 5.37 -4.03
N ALA A 50 -5.32 4.37 -4.17
CA ALA A 50 -5.23 3.52 -5.35
C ALA A 50 -6.52 2.77 -5.66
N ASP A 51 -7.28 2.32 -4.66
CA ASP A 51 -8.58 1.65 -4.89
C ASP A 51 -9.51 2.57 -5.69
N LYS A 52 -9.60 3.84 -5.30
CA LYS A 52 -10.44 4.85 -5.97
C LYS A 52 -9.92 5.15 -7.38
N VAL A 53 -8.61 5.32 -7.53
CA VAL A 53 -7.97 5.61 -8.84
C VAL A 53 -8.19 4.45 -9.81
N LEU A 54 -7.90 3.22 -9.39
CA LEU A 54 -8.08 2.02 -10.21
C LEU A 54 -9.55 1.82 -10.58
N SER A 55 -10.47 1.95 -9.61
CA SER A 55 -11.91 1.89 -9.88
C SER A 55 -12.33 2.91 -10.94
N SER A 56 -11.78 4.12 -10.89
CA SER A 56 -12.12 5.18 -11.86
C SER A 56 -11.55 4.93 -13.25
N LEU A 57 -10.48 4.13 -13.37
CA LEU A 57 -9.83 3.79 -14.63
C LEU A 57 -10.44 2.56 -15.32
N ILE A 58 -10.97 1.59 -14.55
CA ILE A 58 -11.58 0.37 -15.11
C ILE A 58 -13.04 0.55 -15.53
N LEU A 59 -13.73 1.57 -15.01
CA LEU A 59 -15.12 1.82 -15.34
C LEU A 59 -15.24 2.38 -16.77
N VAL A 60 -15.97 1.66 -17.62
CA VAL A 60 -16.27 2.09 -18.99
C VAL A 60 -17.34 3.19 -18.96
N PRO A 61 -17.03 4.42 -19.42
CA PRO A 61 -17.98 5.52 -19.39
C PRO A 61 -19.07 5.32 -20.45
N THR A 62 -20.31 5.56 -20.07
CA THR A 62 -21.46 5.56 -20.99
C THR A 62 -21.57 6.87 -21.79
N LYS A 63 -20.97 7.97 -21.30
CA LYS A 63 -20.89 9.27 -21.98
C LYS A 63 -19.47 9.82 -21.89
N ARG A 64 -18.83 10.06 -23.03
CA ARG A 64 -17.46 10.59 -23.11
C ARG A 64 -17.51 12.11 -23.27
N THR A 65 -17.58 12.83 -22.16
CA THR A 65 -17.49 14.29 -22.14
C THR A 65 -16.03 14.74 -22.10
N PHE A 66 -15.74 15.99 -22.48
CA PHE A 66 -14.40 16.55 -22.34
C PHE A 66 -13.88 16.49 -20.89
N GLN A 67 -14.74 16.83 -19.93
CA GLN A 67 -14.44 16.73 -18.49
C GLN A 67 -14.04 15.31 -18.06
N TYR A 68 -14.67 14.28 -18.63
CA TYR A 68 -14.30 12.88 -18.35
C TYR A 68 -12.88 12.57 -18.84
N VAL A 69 -12.51 13.06 -20.02
CA VAL A 69 -11.16 12.88 -20.57
C VAL A 69 -10.13 13.56 -19.68
N GLU A 70 -10.37 14.82 -19.27
CA GLU A 70 -9.49 15.53 -18.33
C GLU A 70 -9.33 14.78 -17.00
N GLN A 71 -10.43 14.31 -16.42
CA GLN A 71 -10.37 13.54 -15.18
C GLN A 71 -9.64 12.21 -15.35
N SER A 72 -9.75 11.57 -16.52
CA SER A 72 -9.01 10.34 -16.84
C SER A 72 -7.50 10.58 -16.86
N VAL A 73 -7.05 11.70 -17.44
CA VAL A 73 -5.65 12.12 -17.38
C VAL A 73 -5.19 12.32 -15.94
N ASN A 74 -5.99 13.00 -15.11
CA ASN A 74 -5.70 13.17 -13.68
C ASN A 74 -5.59 11.83 -12.94
N ASN A 75 -6.46 10.86 -13.26
CA ASN A 75 -6.40 9.51 -12.68
C ASN A 75 -5.11 8.78 -13.05
N VAL A 76 -4.65 8.90 -14.31
CA VAL A 76 -3.36 8.34 -14.75
C VAL A 76 -2.18 9.02 -14.05
N ILE A 77 -2.22 10.34 -13.86
CA ILE A 77 -1.20 11.07 -13.08
C ILE A 77 -1.16 10.57 -11.64
N MET A 78 -2.32 10.42 -10.98
CA MET A 78 -2.40 9.86 -9.62
C MET A 78 -1.83 8.43 -9.56
N LEU A 79 -2.09 7.59 -10.55
CA LEU A 79 -1.51 6.25 -10.64
C LEU A 79 0.02 6.29 -10.76
N LYS A 80 0.55 7.18 -11.61
CA LYS A 80 2.01 7.38 -11.72
C LYS A 80 2.62 7.81 -10.38
N THR A 81 1.95 8.72 -9.66
CA THR A 81 2.38 9.17 -8.32
C THR A 81 2.39 8.01 -7.34
N TYR A 82 1.36 7.17 -7.34
CA TYR A 82 1.28 5.96 -6.51
C TYR A 82 2.46 5.00 -6.77
N VAL A 83 2.73 4.68 -8.04
CA VAL A 83 3.84 3.78 -8.39
C VAL A 83 5.18 4.37 -7.96
N SER A 84 5.35 5.69 -8.11
CA SER A 84 6.57 6.38 -7.70
C SER A 84 6.80 6.34 -6.19
N SER A 85 5.74 6.34 -5.38
CA SER A 85 5.85 6.28 -3.90
C SER A 85 6.22 4.90 -3.36
N ILE A 86 6.03 3.82 -4.12
CA ILE A 86 6.41 2.45 -3.71
C ILE A 86 7.90 2.38 -3.35
N LYS A 87 8.76 3.00 -4.14
CA LYS A 87 10.22 3.04 -3.89
C LYS A 87 10.56 3.70 -2.56
N SER A 88 9.80 4.72 -2.16
CA SER A 88 9.99 5.41 -0.88
C SER A 88 9.63 4.50 0.29
N VAL A 89 8.55 3.71 0.18
CA VAL A 89 8.16 2.73 1.21
C VAL A 89 9.16 1.58 1.29
N TYR A 90 9.64 1.06 0.16
CA TYR A 90 10.70 0.05 0.12
C TYR A 90 11.94 0.50 0.92
N ARG A 91 12.38 1.75 0.71
CA ARG A 91 13.52 2.33 1.42
C ARG A 91 13.22 2.57 2.90
N ALA A 92 12.01 3.01 3.22
CA ALA A 92 11.61 3.27 4.61
C ALA A 92 11.58 1.99 5.47
N LEU A 93 11.32 0.83 4.86
CA LEU A 93 11.32 -0.48 5.53
C LEU A 93 12.71 -1.15 5.56
N ALA A 94 13.80 -0.40 5.34
CA ALA A 94 15.15 -0.93 5.24
C ALA A 94 15.61 -1.74 6.47
N THR A 95 15.13 -1.39 7.66
CA THR A 95 15.52 -1.99 8.94
C THR A 95 14.44 -2.91 9.53
N ALA A 96 13.38 -3.21 8.77
CA ALA A 96 12.33 -4.12 9.17
C ALA A 96 12.89 -5.53 9.46
N GLN A 97 12.35 -6.18 10.48
CA GLN A 97 12.73 -7.53 10.92
C GLN A 97 11.53 -8.47 11.01
N SER A 98 10.33 -7.94 11.17
CA SER A 98 9.10 -8.74 11.16
C SER A 98 8.82 -9.30 9.76
N ASP A 99 8.44 -10.57 9.71
CA ASP A 99 8.13 -11.27 8.45
C ASP A 99 7.09 -10.53 7.61
N LEU A 100 6.10 -9.91 8.26
CA LEU A 100 5.05 -9.16 7.59
C LEU A 100 5.61 -7.91 6.88
N LEU A 101 6.46 -7.13 7.54
CA LEU A 101 7.04 -5.92 6.95
C LEU A 101 8.11 -6.26 5.91
N LEU A 102 8.89 -7.32 6.13
CA LEU A 102 9.80 -7.86 5.13
C LEU A 102 9.05 -8.32 3.89
N THR A 103 7.93 -9.03 4.04
CA THR A 103 7.07 -9.43 2.92
C THR A 103 6.56 -8.20 2.16
N ILE A 104 6.10 -7.16 2.86
CA ILE A 104 5.62 -5.91 2.24
C ILE A 104 6.74 -5.19 1.49
N ARG A 105 7.95 -5.13 2.07
CA ARG A 105 9.12 -4.54 1.43
C ARG A 105 9.52 -5.32 0.18
N GLU A 106 9.60 -6.64 0.31
CA GLU A 106 10.01 -7.56 -0.76
C GLU A 106 8.87 -7.92 -1.70
N VAL A 107 7.79 -7.13 -1.80
CA VAL A 107 6.82 -7.16 -2.92
C VAL A 107 7.49 -6.78 -4.28
N ARG A 108 8.80 -6.96 -4.37
CA ARG A 108 9.52 -7.27 -5.60
C ARG A 108 9.11 -8.67 -6.09
N LEU A 109 8.19 -8.67 -7.06
CA LEU A 109 8.01 -9.72 -8.08
C LEU A 109 7.39 -11.05 -7.61
N LEU A 110 6.06 -11.12 -7.63
CA LEU A 110 5.36 -12.29 -8.18
C LEU A 110 5.53 -12.34 -9.72
N MET A 111 6.76 -12.25 -10.21
CA MET A 111 7.14 -12.92 -11.46
C MET A 111 7.76 -14.24 -11.05
N PRO A 112 7.37 -15.36 -11.68
CA PRO A 112 8.01 -16.64 -11.41
C PRO A 112 9.51 -16.47 -11.58
N ARG A 113 10.28 -16.95 -10.59
CA ARG A 113 11.71 -17.21 -10.79
C ARG A 113 11.78 -18.10 -12.02
N GLY A 114 12.30 -17.55 -13.12
CA GLY A 114 12.62 -18.34 -14.30
C GLY A 114 13.44 -19.54 -13.85
N LEU A 115 13.08 -20.71 -14.37
CA LEU A 115 13.99 -21.83 -14.46
C LEU A 115 15.33 -21.31 -14.98
N ASN A 116 16.39 -21.58 -14.23
CA ASN A 116 17.67 -22.08 -14.71
C ASN A 116 18.40 -22.69 -13.50
#